data_AF-A0A3Q9GAA8-F1
#
_entry.id   AF-A0A3Q9GAA8-F1
#
_cell.length_a   1.000
_cell.length_b   1.000
_cell.length_c   1.000
_cell.angle_alpha   90.00
_cell.angle_beta   90.00
_cell.angle_gamma   90.00
#
_symmetry.space_group_name_H-M   'P 1'
#
loop_
_entity.id
_entity.type
_entity.pdbx_description
1 polymer ?
#
loop_
_entity_poly.entity_id
_entity_poly.type
_entity_poly.pdbx_seq_one_letter_code
_entity_poly.pdbx_strand_id
1 'polypeptide(L)'
;MKNNVIGLGNSDAHLIFYIKNRPPLNTYQNLNDVKPMIKNEISHICHETGNHWRKIFNVYAKLLFELTPKDFSSWQQLRDDSLLQATSSHCLLFSPPNFSTDKPRKKLHIILGKGYAEQLDLVRQCTWLSKDFAINIELGLIICPYFDYRQLSNIKITQLVGLIKQQTNGA
;
A
#
# COMPACT_ATOMS: atom_id res chain seq x y z
N MET A 1 10.27 5.24 23.07
CA MET A 1 11.01 4.51 22.02
C MET A 1 10.46 4.99 20.68
N LYS A 2 11.30 5.44 19.74
CA LYS A 2 10.82 5.77 18.40
C LYS A 2 10.33 4.47 17.76
N ASN A 3 9.07 4.41 17.35
CA ASN A 3 8.61 3.31 16.50
C ASN A 3 9.40 3.38 15.20
N ASN A 4 10.28 2.41 14.97
CA ASN A 4 10.99 2.32 13.69
C ASN A 4 9.96 2.01 12.60
N VAL A 5 10.01 2.80 11.52
CA VAL A 5 9.19 2.60 10.34
C VAL A 5 9.84 1.50 9.51
N ILE A 6 9.10 0.42 9.24
CA ILE A 6 9.63 -0.79 8.60
C ILE A 6 8.77 -1.12 7.38
N GLY A 7 9.39 -1.38 6.24
CA GLY A 7 8.64 -1.64 5.02
C GLY A 7 9.50 -1.78 3.77
N LEU A 8 8.83 -1.70 2.63
CA LEU A 8 9.43 -1.70 1.29
C LEU A 8 9.07 -0.40 0.56
N GLY A 9 9.94 0.09 -0.31
CA GLY A 9 9.67 1.29 -1.12
C GLY A 9 10.47 2.52 -0.71
N ASN A 10 9.95 3.68 -1.07
CA ASN A 10 10.55 4.97 -0.76
C ASN A 10 10.13 5.45 0.64
N SER A 11 11.09 5.71 1.52
CA SER A 11 10.84 6.19 2.89
C SER A 11 10.15 7.56 2.95
N ASP A 12 10.32 8.38 1.91
CA ASP A 12 9.75 9.73 1.80
C ASP A 12 8.48 9.78 0.95
N ALA A 13 7.89 8.61 0.67
CA ALA A 13 6.68 8.51 -0.13
C ALA A 13 5.48 9.26 0.48
N HIS A 14 4.65 9.80 -0.43
CA HIS A 14 3.39 10.44 -0.07
C HIS A 14 2.23 9.45 0.01
N LEU A 15 2.29 8.34 -0.72
CA LEU A 15 1.26 7.31 -0.73
C LEU A 15 1.73 6.09 0.09
N ILE A 16 1.25 5.97 1.32
CA ILE A 16 1.71 4.95 2.26
C ILE A 16 0.69 3.83 2.39
N PHE A 17 1.04 2.62 1.99
CA PHE A 17 0.21 1.44 2.17
C PHE A 17 0.63 0.66 3.41
N TYR A 18 -0.34 0.17 4.17
CA TYR A 18 -0.10 -0.56 5.42
C TYR A 18 -0.63 -1.98 5.31
N ILE A 19 0.24 -2.95 5.54
CA ILE A 19 -0.10 -4.36 5.48
C ILE A 19 0.38 -5.08 6.74
N LYS A 20 -0.49 -5.95 7.28
CA LYS A 20 -0.15 -6.75 8.46
C LYS A 20 1.02 -7.71 8.22
N ASN A 21 1.06 -8.31 7.03
CA ASN A 21 1.94 -9.43 6.74
C ASN A 21 3.26 -8.95 6.14
N ARG A 22 4.36 -9.60 6.54
CA ARG A 22 5.67 -9.49 5.89
C ARG A 22 5.92 -10.70 4.96
N PRO A 23 6.76 -10.57 3.92
CA PRO A 23 7.20 -11.75 3.16
C PRO A 23 7.87 -12.76 4.09
N PRO A 24 7.46 -14.04 4.11
CA PRO A 24 7.95 -15.05 5.05
C PRO A 24 9.37 -15.55 4.70
N LEU A 25 10.31 -14.63 4.44
CA LEU A 25 11.72 -14.91 4.20
C LEU A 25 12.54 -14.11 5.22
N ASN A 26 13.61 -14.71 5.73
CA ASN A 26 14.44 -14.13 6.80
C ASN A 26 14.87 -12.69 6.51
N THR A 27 15.23 -12.38 5.26
CA THR A 27 15.61 -11.04 4.83
C THR A 27 14.54 -9.99 5.13
N TYR A 28 13.25 -10.31 4.96
CA TYR A 28 12.15 -9.36 5.19
C TYR A 28 11.58 -9.46 6.61
N GLN A 29 11.67 -10.62 7.25
CA GLN A 29 11.30 -10.76 8.66
C GLN A 29 12.21 -9.90 9.56
N ASN A 30 13.50 -9.84 9.25
CA ASN A 30 14.51 -9.11 10.02
C ASN A 30 14.72 -7.66 9.57
N LEU A 31 13.88 -7.11 8.68
CA LEU A 31 13.94 -5.69 8.31
C LEU A 31 13.65 -4.80 9.51
N ASN A 32 14.46 -3.75 9.66
CA ASN A 32 14.37 -2.76 10.75
C ASN A 32 14.12 -1.33 10.25
N ASP A 33 14.07 -1.16 8.93
CA ASP A 33 13.95 0.09 8.20
C ASP A 33 13.12 -0.10 6.91
N VAL A 34 12.88 0.99 6.18
CA VAL A 34 12.22 0.94 4.87
C VAL A 34 13.27 0.68 3.80
N LYS A 35 13.15 -0.45 3.12
CA LYS A 35 14.10 -0.87 2.07
C LYS A 35 13.48 -0.69 0.67
N PRO A 36 14.08 0.13 -0.22
CA PRO A 36 13.72 0.13 -1.62
C PRO A 36 13.93 -1.24 -2.26
N MET A 37 12.96 -1.71 -3.03
CA MET A 37 13.11 -2.92 -3.82
C MET A 37 14.02 -2.68 -5.03
N ILE A 38 14.71 -3.72 -5.46
CA ILE A 38 15.54 -3.70 -6.67
C ILE A 38 14.98 -4.61 -7.77
N LYS A 39 15.52 -4.49 -8.98
CA LYS A 39 15.15 -5.33 -10.13
C LYS A 39 15.19 -6.81 -9.75
N ASN A 40 14.18 -7.56 -10.21
CA ASN A 40 13.96 -8.98 -9.93
C ASN A 40 13.64 -9.36 -8.47
N GLU A 41 13.68 -8.44 -7.50
CA GLU A 41 13.40 -8.78 -6.10
C GLU A 41 11.94 -9.18 -5.89
N ILE A 42 10.99 -8.50 -6.55
CA ILE A 42 9.57 -8.91 -6.54
C ILE A 42 9.40 -10.33 -7.10
N SER A 43 10.08 -10.63 -8.21
CA SER A 43 10.04 -11.95 -8.84
C SER A 43 10.58 -13.03 -7.90
N HIS A 44 11.71 -12.75 -7.23
CA HIS A 44 12.30 -13.63 -6.23
C HIS A 44 11.33 -13.88 -5.07
N ILE A 45 10.74 -12.84 -4.47
CA ILE A 45 9.74 -13.02 -3.40
C ILE A 45 8.56 -13.88 -3.88
N CYS A 46 8.05 -13.63 -5.09
CA CYS A 46 6.93 -14.40 -5.64
C CYS A 46 7.29 -15.87 -5.84
N HIS A 47 8.53 -16.16 -6.25
CA HIS A 47 9.04 -17.51 -6.43
C HIS A 47 9.12 -18.25 -5.08
N GLU A 48 9.72 -17.63 -4.08
CA GLU A 48 10.00 -18.26 -2.78
C GLU A 48 8.76 -18.36 -1.87
N THR A 49 7.81 -17.42 -1.98
CA THR A 49 6.67 -17.32 -1.05
C THR A 49 5.33 -17.73 -1.68
N GLY A 50 5.35 -18.06 -2.96
CA GLY A 50 4.21 -18.61 -3.69
C GLY A 50 3.05 -17.63 -3.90
N ASN A 51 1.83 -18.17 -3.86
CA ASN A 51 0.66 -17.50 -4.40
C ASN A 51 0.25 -16.22 -3.65
N HIS A 52 0.56 -16.09 -2.36
CA HIS A 52 0.07 -14.98 -1.54
C HIS A 52 0.68 -13.64 -1.95
N TRP A 53 2.00 -13.51 -1.93
CA TRP A 53 2.69 -12.26 -2.27
C TRP A 53 2.58 -11.88 -3.75
N ARG A 54 2.53 -12.89 -4.63
CA ARG A 54 2.27 -12.66 -6.04
C ARG A 54 0.93 -11.93 -6.28
N LYS A 55 -0.12 -12.27 -5.53
CA LYS A 55 -1.40 -11.54 -5.63
C LYS A 55 -1.26 -10.10 -5.15
N ILE A 56 -0.57 -9.88 -4.03
CA ILE A 56 -0.36 -8.56 -3.44
C ILE A 56 0.32 -7.65 -4.46
N PHE A 57 1.47 -8.06 -5.00
CA PHE A 57 2.21 -7.26 -5.97
C PHE A 57 1.44 -7.05 -7.28
N ASN A 58 0.70 -8.04 -7.77
CA ASN A 58 -0.10 -7.89 -8.99
C ASN A 58 -1.25 -6.89 -8.80
N VAL A 59 -2.00 -6.98 -7.69
CA VAL A 59 -3.09 -6.05 -7.39
C VAL A 59 -2.55 -4.64 -7.15
N TYR A 60 -1.43 -4.52 -6.44
CA TYR A 60 -0.75 -3.25 -6.22
C TYR A 60 -0.32 -2.60 -7.53
N ALA A 61 0.34 -3.35 -8.41
CA ALA A 61 0.78 -2.83 -9.69
C ALA A 61 -0.40 -2.40 -10.58
N LYS A 62 -1.52 -3.15 -10.58
CA LYS A 62 -2.74 -2.74 -11.30
C LYS A 62 -3.30 -1.42 -10.77
N LEU A 63 -3.35 -1.27 -9.45
CA LEU A 63 -3.81 -0.04 -8.81
C LEU A 63 -2.98 1.17 -9.25
N LEU A 64 -1.64 1.05 -9.18
CA LEU A 64 -0.75 2.15 -9.56
C LEU A 64 -0.75 2.41 -11.06
N PHE A 65 -0.86 1.37 -11.87
CA PHE A 65 -0.98 1.50 -13.32
C PHE A 65 -2.24 2.28 -13.71
N GLU A 66 -3.37 2.04 -13.06
CA GLU A 66 -4.59 2.83 -13.29
C GLU A 66 -4.51 4.25 -12.71
N LEU A 67 -3.74 4.44 -11.63
CA LEU A 67 -3.49 5.75 -11.05
C LEU A 67 -2.60 6.63 -11.95
N THR A 68 -1.54 6.07 -12.53
CA THR A 68 -0.57 6.78 -13.36
C THR A 68 -0.02 5.89 -14.49
N PRO A 69 -0.79 5.69 -15.57
CA PRO A 69 -0.42 4.78 -16.66
C PRO A 69 0.69 5.33 -17.57
N LYS A 70 1.05 6.62 -17.45
CA LYS A 70 1.77 7.37 -18.50
C LYS A 70 3.18 6.85 -18.80
N ASP A 71 3.79 6.11 -17.89
CA ASP A 71 5.20 5.72 -17.97
C ASP A 71 5.42 4.24 -18.30
N PHE A 72 4.34 3.44 -18.41
CA PHE A 72 4.44 1.98 -18.58
C PHE A 72 3.44 1.46 -19.61
N SER A 73 3.80 0.42 -20.35
CA SER A 73 2.91 -0.22 -21.33
C SER A 73 1.89 -1.17 -20.70
N SER A 74 2.17 -1.66 -19.49
CA SER A 74 1.33 -2.60 -18.75
C SER A 74 1.61 -2.55 -17.25
N TRP A 75 0.65 -3.04 -16.46
CA TRP A 75 0.86 -3.16 -15.01
C TRP A 75 1.98 -4.15 -14.67
N GLN A 76 2.24 -5.15 -15.52
CA GLN A 76 3.36 -6.08 -15.34
C GLN A 76 4.69 -5.35 -15.46
N GLN A 77 4.83 -4.48 -16.47
CA GLN A 77 6.03 -3.67 -16.64
C GLN A 77 6.23 -2.74 -15.43
N LEU A 78 5.18 -2.04 -14.99
CA LEU A 78 5.24 -1.21 -13.77
C LEU A 78 5.68 -2.04 -12.55
N ARG A 79 5.11 -3.24 -12.37
CA ARG A 79 5.45 -4.15 -11.27
C ARG A 79 6.95 -4.46 -11.28
N ASP A 80 7.48 -4.83 -12.43
CA ASP A 80 8.84 -5.37 -12.51
C ASP A 80 9.91 -4.26 -12.55
N ASP A 81 9.56 -3.07 -13.08
CA ASP A 81 10.51 -1.99 -13.32
C ASP A 81 10.43 -0.84 -12.32
N SER A 82 9.36 -0.70 -11.53
CA SER A 82 9.16 0.51 -10.69
C SER A 82 8.46 0.29 -9.35
N LEU A 83 7.69 -0.79 -9.18
CA LEU A 83 6.94 -1.02 -7.93
C LEU A 83 7.88 -1.11 -6.72
N LEU A 84 7.67 -0.20 -5.75
CA LEU A 84 8.36 -0.15 -4.45
C LEU A 84 9.89 0.07 -4.59
N GLN A 85 10.32 0.75 -5.64
CA GLN A 85 11.71 1.16 -5.81
C GLN A 85 11.97 2.53 -5.15
N ALA A 86 13.23 2.96 -5.14
CA ALA A 86 13.65 4.18 -4.42
C ALA A 86 12.99 5.46 -4.95
N THR A 87 12.68 5.50 -6.24
CA THR A 87 12.05 6.65 -6.91
C THR A 87 10.53 6.61 -6.89
N SER A 88 9.92 5.57 -6.33
CA SER A 88 8.46 5.45 -6.24
C SER A 88 7.87 6.56 -5.36
N SER A 89 6.68 7.04 -5.71
CA SER A 89 5.90 7.96 -4.87
C SER A 89 5.13 7.26 -3.74
N HIS A 90 5.39 5.95 -3.55
CA HIS A 90 4.66 5.08 -2.64
C HIS A 90 5.58 4.13 -1.87
N CYS A 91 5.09 3.62 -0.73
CA CYS A 91 5.73 2.55 0.03
C CYS A 91 4.71 1.59 0.64
N LEU A 92 5.19 0.40 1.04
CA LEU A 92 4.43 -0.64 1.72
C LEU A 92 5.03 -0.88 3.10
N LEU A 93 4.35 -0.41 4.13
CA LEU A 93 4.80 -0.53 5.52
C LEU A 93 4.21 -1.77 6.20
N PHE A 94 5.08 -2.40 6.99
CA PHE A 94 4.78 -3.51 7.88
C PHE A 94 4.60 -3.06 9.34
N SER A 95 5.12 -1.87 9.67
CA SER A 95 4.84 -1.19 10.93
C SER A 95 3.48 -0.50 10.89
N PRO A 96 2.77 -0.38 12.03
CA PRO A 96 1.51 0.36 12.10
C PRO A 96 1.70 1.85 11.75
N PRO A 97 0.63 2.55 11.31
CA PRO A 97 0.69 3.98 11.06
C PRO A 97 1.00 4.78 12.34
N ASN A 98 1.73 5.89 12.17
CA ASN A 98 1.93 6.88 13.22
C ASN A 98 1.46 8.26 12.73
N PHE A 99 0.21 8.59 13.06
CA PHE A 99 -0.40 9.85 12.62
C PHE A 99 0.10 11.08 13.39
N SER A 100 0.83 10.90 14.50
CA SER A 100 1.31 12.02 15.34
C SER A 100 2.49 12.76 14.73
N THR A 101 3.29 12.10 13.89
CA THR A 101 4.51 12.66 13.30
C THR A 101 4.32 13.19 11.89
N ASP A 102 3.26 12.78 11.22
CA ASP A 102 2.96 13.21 9.85
C ASP A 102 2.05 14.45 9.90
N LYS A 103 2.45 15.53 9.23
CA LYS A 103 1.57 16.70 9.09
C LYS A 103 0.30 16.23 8.34
N PRO A 104 -0.92 16.43 8.87
CA PRO A 104 -2.18 15.80 8.41
C PRO A 104 -2.63 16.02 6.95
N ARG A 105 -1.80 16.52 6.05
CA ARG A 105 -2.15 16.76 4.63
C ARG A 105 -1.04 16.42 3.63
N LYS A 106 0.13 15.95 4.08
CA LYS A 106 1.25 15.64 3.18
C LYS A 106 1.28 14.18 2.71
N LYS A 107 0.59 13.28 3.42
CA LYS A 107 0.62 11.85 3.14
C LYS A 107 -0.79 11.28 3.15
N LEU A 108 -1.02 10.31 2.27
CA LEU A 108 -2.25 9.54 2.19
C LEU A 108 -1.94 8.12 2.64
N HIS A 109 -2.62 7.67 3.68
CA HIS A 109 -2.45 6.38 4.32
C HIS A 109 -3.53 5.41 3.80
N ILE A 110 -3.13 4.23 3.33
CA ILE A 110 -4.05 3.20 2.84
C ILE A 110 -3.88 1.92 3.66
N ILE A 111 -4.90 1.54 4.42
CA ILE A 111 -4.89 0.31 5.22
C ILE A 111 -5.44 -0.84 4.39
N LEU A 112 -4.63 -1.88 4.20
CA LEU A 112 -4.99 -3.06 3.43
C LEU A 112 -5.78 -4.06 4.29
N GLY A 113 -7.11 -4.03 4.13
CA GLY A 113 -8.03 -4.99 4.73
C GLY A 113 -8.68 -4.49 6.03
N LYS A 114 -10.01 -4.65 6.11
CA LYS A 114 -10.82 -4.29 7.29
C LYS A 114 -10.31 -4.93 8.58
N GLY A 115 -9.99 -6.22 8.55
CA GLY A 115 -9.53 -6.93 9.75
C GLY A 115 -8.20 -6.40 10.31
N TYR A 116 -7.34 -5.80 9.47
CA TYR A 116 -6.15 -5.12 9.96
C TYR A 116 -6.48 -3.74 10.52
N ALA A 117 -7.37 -2.99 9.86
CA ALA A 117 -7.87 -1.73 10.41
C ALA A 117 -8.59 -1.89 11.76
N GLU A 118 -9.28 -3.00 11.99
CA GLU A 118 -9.89 -3.35 13.29
C GLU A 118 -8.83 -3.56 14.37
N GLN A 119 -7.75 -4.30 14.07
CA GLN A 119 -6.63 -4.51 15.00
C GLN A 119 -5.88 -3.23 15.35
N LEU A 120 -5.96 -2.21 14.49
CA LEU A 120 -5.37 -0.89 14.69
C LEU A 120 -6.35 0.11 15.32
N ASP A 121 -7.56 -0.32 15.68
CA ASP A 121 -8.63 0.54 16.21
C ASP A 121 -8.99 1.75 15.30
N LEU A 122 -8.79 1.60 13.98
CA LEU A 122 -9.05 2.66 13.00
C LEU A 122 -10.49 2.66 12.48
N VAL A 123 -11.19 1.54 12.56
CA VAL A 123 -12.54 1.40 11.98
C VAL A 123 -13.53 2.40 12.56
N ARG A 124 -13.43 2.70 13.87
CA ARG A 124 -14.32 3.66 14.54
C ARG A 124 -13.99 5.12 14.22
N GLN A 125 -12.81 5.38 13.68
CA GLN A 125 -12.33 6.71 13.32
C GLN A 125 -12.67 7.05 11.86
N CYS A 126 -13.22 6.12 11.09
CA CYS A 126 -13.49 6.30 9.67
C CYS A 126 -14.99 6.34 9.36
N THR A 127 -15.35 7.14 8.36
CA THR A 127 -16.68 7.12 7.72
C THR A 127 -16.69 6.05 6.63
N TRP A 128 -17.60 5.09 6.74
CA TRP A 128 -17.78 4.03 5.74
C TRP A 128 -18.57 4.56 4.55
N LEU A 129 -17.97 4.46 3.35
CA LEU A 129 -18.60 4.85 2.08
C LEU A 129 -19.36 3.68 1.45
N SER A 130 -18.99 2.45 1.81
CA SER A 130 -19.63 1.20 1.39
C SER A 130 -19.26 0.10 2.39
N LYS A 131 -19.60 -1.16 2.10
CA LYS A 131 -19.11 -2.31 2.89
C LYS A 131 -17.60 -2.55 2.77
N ASP A 132 -16.98 -2.04 1.71
CA ASP A 132 -15.60 -2.35 1.32
C ASP A 132 -14.62 -1.21 1.62
N PHE A 133 -15.11 0.04 1.65
CA PHE A 133 -14.29 1.25 1.74
C PHE A 133 -14.74 2.17 2.85
N ALA A 134 -13.78 2.74 3.57
CA ALA A 134 -13.98 3.80 4.54
C ALA A 134 -12.86 4.84 4.43
N ILE A 135 -13.14 6.06 4.87
CA ILE A 135 -12.18 7.17 4.84
C ILE A 135 -12.14 7.91 6.18
N ASN A 136 -11.01 8.54 6.48
CA ASN A 136 -10.91 9.61 7.46
C ASN A 136 -10.13 10.75 6.79
N ILE A 137 -10.82 11.87 6.54
CA ILE A 137 -10.26 13.02 5.82
C ILE A 137 -9.22 13.76 6.67
N GLU A 138 -9.46 13.87 7.98
CA GLU A 138 -8.55 14.56 8.91
C GLU A 138 -7.21 13.84 9.02
N LEU A 139 -7.21 12.51 8.98
CA LEU A 139 -6.01 11.68 9.02
C LEU A 139 -5.42 11.40 7.63
N GLY A 140 -6.09 11.80 6.55
CA GLY A 140 -5.71 11.40 5.19
C GLY A 140 -5.64 9.88 5.06
N LEU A 141 -6.70 9.17 5.45
CA LEU A 141 -6.74 7.72 5.59
C LEU A 141 -7.82 7.10 4.71
N ILE A 142 -7.48 6.00 4.04
CA ILE A 142 -8.41 5.13 3.33
C ILE A 142 -8.26 3.71 3.89
N ILE A 143 -9.38 3.08 4.25
CA ILE A 143 -9.45 1.64 4.48
C ILE A 143 -10.00 1.01 3.21
N CYS A 144 -9.31 0.01 2.66
CA CYS A 144 -9.73 -0.71 1.46
C CYS A 144 -9.73 -2.23 1.69
N PRO A 145 -10.30 -3.02 0.76
CA PRO A 145 -10.11 -4.47 0.75
C PRO A 145 -8.63 -4.85 0.66
N TYR A 146 -8.30 -6.05 1.13
CA TYR A 146 -6.93 -6.57 1.04
C TYR A 146 -6.51 -6.75 -0.43
N PHE A 147 -5.21 -6.67 -0.70
CA PHE A 147 -4.64 -6.89 -2.05
C PHE A 147 -4.64 -8.38 -2.44
N ASP A 148 -5.84 -8.91 -2.62
CA ASP A 148 -6.17 -10.20 -3.21
C ASP A 148 -7.28 -9.95 -4.23
N TYR A 149 -7.17 -10.48 -5.45
CA TYR A 149 -8.16 -10.25 -6.51
C TYR A 149 -9.58 -10.72 -6.17
N ARG A 150 -9.74 -11.60 -5.17
CA ARG A 150 -11.04 -12.01 -4.63
C ARG A 150 -11.69 -10.91 -3.79
N GLN A 151 -10.87 -10.06 -3.17
CA GLN A 151 -11.31 -8.97 -2.29
C GLN A 151 -11.32 -7.62 -3.02
N LEU A 152 -10.24 -7.31 -3.74
CA LEU A 152 -10.07 -6.09 -4.54
C LEU A 152 -10.08 -6.45 -6.04
N SER A 153 -11.29 -6.59 -6.59
CA SER A 153 -11.52 -6.79 -8.02
C SER A 153 -11.16 -5.56 -8.84
N ASN A 154 -11.10 -5.66 -10.17
CA ASN A 154 -10.82 -4.51 -11.05
C ASN A 154 -11.79 -3.33 -10.80
N ILE A 155 -13.09 -3.60 -10.61
CA ILE A 155 -14.08 -2.55 -10.29
C ILE A 155 -13.71 -1.83 -8.99
N LYS A 156 -13.25 -2.58 -7.97
CA LYS A 156 -12.84 -1.99 -6.69
C LYS A 156 -11.48 -1.30 -6.77
N ILE A 157 -10.59 -1.73 -7.68
CA ILE A 157 -9.37 -0.98 -8.00
C ILE A 157 -9.76 0.41 -8.52
N THR A 158 -10.67 0.49 -9.50
CA THR A 158 -11.16 1.78 -10.02
C THR A 158 -11.78 2.65 -8.93
N GLN A 159 -12.55 2.07 -8.02
CA GLN A 159 -13.08 2.79 -6.85
C GLN A 159 -11.96 3.35 -5.95
N LEU A 160 -10.95 2.54 -5.63
CA LEU A 160 -9.82 2.97 -4.82
C LEU A 160 -9.00 4.07 -5.52
N VAL A 161 -8.79 3.97 -6.84
CA VAL A 161 -8.14 5.04 -7.62
C VAL A 161 -8.93 6.34 -7.51
N GLY A 162 -10.26 6.28 -7.63
CA GLY A 162 -11.13 7.44 -7.47
C GLY A 162 -10.97 8.10 -6.09
N LEU A 163 -10.96 7.30 -5.03
CA LEU A 163 -10.76 7.79 -3.66
C LEU A 163 -9.38 8.42 -3.48
N ILE A 164 -8.32 7.77 -3.99
CA ILE A 164 -6.94 8.31 -3.93
C ILE A 164 -6.88 9.67 -4.64
N LYS A 165 -7.45 9.79 -5.85
CA LYS A 165 -7.46 11.05 -6.60
C LYS A 165 -8.24 12.15 -5.88
N GLN A 166 -9.37 11.83 -5.25
CA GLN A 166 -10.15 12.80 -4.48
C GLN A 166 -9.38 13.34 -3.27
N GLN A 167 -8.67 12.47 -2.54
CA GLN A 167 -7.91 12.87 -1.35
C GLN A 167 -6.59 13.58 -1.69
N THR A 168 -6.04 13.38 -2.89
CA THR A 168 -4.79 14.02 -3.34
C THR A 168 -5.00 15.32 -4.12
N ASN A 169 -6.12 15.48 -4.83
CA ASN A 169 -6.44 16.72 -5.57
C ASN A 169 -7.17 17.77 -4.73
N GLY A 170 -7.65 17.42 -3.53
CA GLY A 170 -8.34 18.33 -2.61
C GLY A 170 -7.40 19.08 -1.64
N ALA A 171 -6.09 19.07 -1.90
CA ALA A 171 -5.05 19.68 -1.06
C ALA A 171 -4.43 20.92 -1.71
#